data_AF-T1I5P3-F1
#
_entry.id   AF-T1I5P3-F1
#
_cell.length_a   1.000
_cell.length_b   1.000
_cell.length_c   1.000
_cell.angle_alpha   90.00
_cell.angle_beta   90.00
_cell.angle_gamma   90.00
#
_symmetry.space_group_name_H-M   'P 1'
#
loop_
_entity.id
_entity.type
_entity.pdbx_description
1 polymer ?
#
loop_
_entity_poly.entity_id
_entity_poly.type
_entity_poly.pdbx_seq_one_letter_code
_entity_poly.pdbx_strand_id
1 'polypeptide(L)'
;MTSALCNEFNISASLKFVSSELEILGYPEVLYSCGNEKTTFVELINITWTLIADLKRLSLKGNERTVELAKLKSQLKTQNEEKLRLEKLLCKERNATLSIKESLDSTLNLKKTLERELREYKKEIKNLKKIIDIQNMQYGNELLGKENTIANLKFKLNKFVNNDNSSDKEELFVQKHLPLTKYPKLKEYVNSLNNNVQWLILDNANLRNLILKIMIVLSDKLSSKNIDEKKLSEQLLNLPGEDLIVKLEKEFKNILNQFKI
;
A
#
# COMPACT_ATOMS: atom_id res chain seq x y z
N MET A 1 78.85 -11.18 58.28
CA MET A 1 78.76 -11.01 56.81
C MET A 1 78.43 -9.55 56.53
N THR A 2 79.43 -8.72 56.26
CA THR A 2 79.21 -7.34 55.81
C THR A 2 78.85 -7.39 54.32
N SER A 3 77.73 -6.76 53.97
CA SER A 3 77.22 -6.68 52.59
C SER A 3 78.27 -6.01 51.69
N ALA A 4 78.52 -6.55 50.49
CA ALA A 4 79.42 -5.93 49.50
C ALA A 4 78.99 -4.49 49.13
N LEU A 5 77.70 -4.18 49.33
CA LEU A 5 77.09 -2.89 49.04
C LEU A 5 77.31 -1.83 50.13
N CYS A 6 77.61 -2.21 51.38
CA CYS A 6 77.79 -1.23 52.47
C CYS A 6 78.76 -1.78 53.52
N ASN A 7 79.95 -1.17 53.58
CA ASN A 7 81.05 -1.42 54.49
C ASN A 7 81.62 -0.08 54.98
N GLU A 8 82.52 -0.14 55.96
CA GLU A 8 83.11 1.05 56.61
C GLU A 8 83.82 2.00 55.62
N PHE A 9 84.25 1.51 54.46
CA PHE A 9 84.95 2.31 53.44
C PHE A 9 84.02 2.93 52.39
N ASN A 10 82.84 2.34 52.14
CA ASN A 10 81.93 2.78 51.07
C ASN A 10 80.56 3.28 51.54
N ILE A 11 80.30 3.28 52.85
CA ILE A 11 79.01 3.71 53.45
C ILE A 11 78.52 5.07 52.94
N SER A 12 79.40 6.06 52.80
CA SER A 12 79.03 7.39 52.33
C SER A 12 78.56 7.38 50.87
N ALA A 13 79.21 6.60 50.00
CA ALA A 13 78.81 6.47 48.60
C ALA A 13 77.49 5.71 48.46
N SER A 14 77.31 4.65 49.26
CA SER A 14 76.08 3.86 49.30
C SER A 14 74.89 4.66 49.80
N LEU A 15 75.08 5.51 50.81
CA LEU A 15 74.04 6.41 51.30
C LEU A 15 73.66 7.49 50.29
N LYS A 16 74.64 8.07 49.58
CA LYS A 16 74.37 9.02 48.49
C LYS A 16 73.55 8.37 47.37
N PHE A 17 73.87 7.14 46.99
CA PHE A 17 73.10 6.39 46.00
C PHE A 17 71.67 6.10 46.47
N VAL A 18 71.50 5.61 47.69
CA VAL A 18 70.16 5.39 48.28
C VAL A 18 69.38 6.70 48.30
N SER A 19 70.02 7.81 48.65
CA SER A 19 69.41 9.12 48.70
C SER A 19 68.93 9.61 47.32
N SER A 20 69.73 9.44 46.26
CA SER A 20 69.31 9.79 44.90
C SER A 20 68.15 8.94 44.40
N GLU A 21 68.13 7.64 44.72
CA GLU A 21 67.02 6.76 44.36
C GLU A 21 65.73 7.12 45.11
N LEU A 22 65.85 7.51 46.39
CA LEU A 22 64.72 7.99 47.19
C LEU A 22 64.16 9.31 46.65
N GLU A 23 65.03 10.24 46.24
CA GLU A 23 64.63 11.52 45.65
C GLU A 23 63.87 11.32 44.32
N ILE A 24 64.33 10.41 43.45
CA ILE A 24 63.62 10.04 42.21
C ILE A 24 62.20 9.53 42.51
N LEU A 25 62.05 8.82 43.63
CA LEU A 25 60.76 8.30 44.10
C LEU A 25 59.95 9.34 44.90
N GLY A 26 60.46 10.57 45.07
CA GLY A 26 59.79 11.67 45.77
C GLY A 26 59.90 11.63 47.30
N TYR A 27 60.83 10.84 47.85
CA TYR A 27 61.10 10.78 49.29
C TYR A 27 62.19 11.78 49.71
N PRO A 28 62.23 12.18 50.99
CA PRO A 28 63.24 13.11 51.50
C PRO A 28 64.67 12.57 51.37
N GLU A 29 65.61 13.46 51.05
CA GLU A 29 67.04 13.18 50.98
C GLU A 29 67.59 12.79 52.37
N VAL A 30 68.47 11.78 52.42
CA VAL A 30 69.17 11.36 53.65
C VAL A 30 70.61 11.90 53.61
N LEU A 31 70.89 12.92 54.41
CA LEU A 31 72.21 13.54 54.48
C LEU A 31 73.09 12.85 55.53
N TYR A 32 74.18 12.21 55.07
CA TYR A 32 75.18 11.64 55.97
C TYR A 32 76.19 12.71 56.41
N SER A 33 76.29 12.93 57.72
CA SER A 33 77.31 13.78 58.34
C SER A 33 78.05 13.00 59.43
N CYS A 34 79.39 13.03 59.41
CA CYS A 34 80.32 12.20 60.19
C CYS A 34 80.28 12.45 61.73
N GLY A 35 79.24 13.10 62.25
CA GLY A 35 78.97 13.30 63.69
C GLY A 35 77.52 13.03 64.11
N ASN A 36 76.61 12.73 63.17
CA ASN A 36 75.16 12.58 63.41
C ASN A 36 74.62 11.20 62.95
N GLU A 37 75.42 10.14 63.04
CA GLU A 37 75.10 8.81 62.53
C GLU A 37 73.78 8.24 63.07
N LYS A 38 73.46 8.53 64.34
CA LYS A 38 72.19 8.14 64.96
C LYS A 38 70.99 8.78 64.28
N THR A 39 71.10 10.04 63.88
CA THR A 39 70.01 10.78 63.19
C THR A 39 69.80 10.22 61.80
N THR A 40 70.88 10.02 61.03
CA THR A 40 70.84 9.41 59.70
C THR A 40 70.23 8.00 59.74
N PHE A 41 70.55 7.21 60.77
CA PHE A 41 69.97 5.87 60.94
C PHE A 41 68.45 5.93 61.23
N VAL A 42 68.00 6.87 62.06
CA VAL A 42 66.57 7.09 62.34
C VAL A 42 65.83 7.57 61.09
N GLU A 43 66.42 8.47 60.30
CA GLU A 43 65.86 8.92 59.02
C GLU A 43 65.69 7.77 58.02
N LEU A 44 66.71 6.91 57.88
CA LEU A 44 66.63 5.70 57.04
C LEU A 44 65.54 4.74 57.50
N ILE A 45 65.41 4.51 58.81
CA ILE A 45 64.34 3.67 59.37
C ILE A 45 62.97 4.26 59.02
N ASN A 46 62.79 5.57 59.21
CA ASN A 46 61.52 6.25 58.95
C ASN A 46 61.14 6.21 57.46
N ILE A 47 62.10 6.43 56.57
CA ILE A 47 61.88 6.36 55.13
C ILE A 47 61.57 4.92 54.70
N THR A 48 62.33 3.94 55.21
CA THR A 48 62.08 2.52 54.94
C THR A 48 60.68 2.12 55.42
N TRP A 49 60.26 2.59 56.58
CA TRP A 49 58.90 2.36 57.09
C TRP A 49 57.83 2.97 56.19
N THR A 50 58.04 4.21 55.74
CA THR A 50 57.13 4.91 54.82
C THR A 50 57.03 4.17 53.49
N LEU A 51 58.15 3.73 52.95
CA LEU A 51 58.23 2.99 51.69
C LEU A 51 57.53 1.63 51.80
N ILE A 52 57.67 0.92 52.93
CA ILE A 52 56.92 -0.32 53.20
C ILE A 52 55.41 -0.04 53.28
N ALA A 53 55.01 1.04 53.95
CA ALA A 53 53.61 1.43 54.05
C ALA A 53 53.01 1.77 52.67
N ASP A 54 53.76 2.48 51.84
CA ASP A 54 53.35 2.85 50.48
C ASP A 54 53.29 1.65 49.54
N LEU A 55 54.26 0.72 49.61
CA LEU A 55 54.20 -0.54 48.87
C LEU A 55 52.97 -1.36 49.25
N LYS A 56 52.64 -1.46 50.54
CA LYS A 56 51.42 -2.13 51.01
C LYS A 56 50.16 -1.45 50.45
N ARG A 57 50.10 -0.12 50.49
CA ARG A 57 48.98 0.67 49.96
C ARG A 57 48.81 0.48 48.44
N LEU A 58 49.91 0.50 47.69
CA LEU A 58 49.90 0.27 46.24
C LEU A 58 49.49 -1.16 45.90
N SER A 59 49.96 -2.15 46.66
CA SER A 59 49.55 -3.54 46.50
C SER A 59 48.05 -3.74 46.72
N LEU A 60 47.48 -3.12 47.77
CA LEU A 60 46.04 -3.15 48.02
C LEU A 60 45.25 -2.49 46.88
N LYS A 61 45.63 -1.29 46.45
CA LYS A 61 45.00 -0.61 45.30
C LYS A 61 45.14 -1.41 44.01
N GLY A 62 46.27 -2.08 43.80
CA GLY A 62 46.49 -2.99 42.67
C GLY A 62 45.49 -4.15 42.69
N ASN A 63 45.31 -4.78 43.84
CA ASN A 63 44.34 -5.86 44.02
C ASN A 63 42.88 -5.41 43.84
N GLU A 64 42.52 -4.22 44.32
CA GLU A 64 41.19 -3.64 44.08
C GLU A 64 40.93 -3.45 42.58
N ARG A 65 41.90 -2.89 41.85
CA ARG A 65 41.82 -2.68 40.40
C ARG A 65 41.72 -4.00 39.63
N THR A 66 42.45 -5.04 40.02
CA THR A 66 42.37 -6.34 39.35
C THR A 66 41.01 -7.00 39.55
N VAL A 67 40.42 -6.89 40.74
CA VAL A 67 39.05 -7.34 41.02
C VAL A 67 38.03 -6.57 40.19
N GLU A 68 38.18 -5.25 40.08
CA GLU A 68 37.30 -4.41 39.26
C GLU A 68 37.41 -4.76 37.76
N LEU A 69 38.61 -4.94 37.25
CA LEU A 69 38.84 -5.38 35.87
C LEU A 69 38.21 -6.76 35.58
N ALA A 70 38.30 -7.70 36.53
CA ALA A 70 37.65 -9.00 36.38
C ALA A 70 36.12 -8.88 36.33
N LYS A 71 35.52 -8.00 37.15
CA LYS A 71 34.08 -7.71 37.11
C LYS A 71 33.66 -7.10 35.78
N LEU A 72 34.37 -6.08 35.30
CA LEU A 72 34.10 -5.43 34.02
C LEU A 72 34.22 -6.41 32.85
N LYS A 73 35.24 -7.28 32.86
CA LYS A 73 35.40 -8.33 31.84
C LYS A 73 34.23 -9.32 31.83
N SER A 74 33.73 -9.69 33.00
CA SER A 74 32.54 -10.54 33.14
C SER A 74 31.29 -9.85 32.58
N GLN A 75 31.07 -8.59 32.95
CA GLN A 75 29.94 -7.78 32.46
C GLN A 75 29.98 -7.60 30.93
N LEU A 76 31.16 -7.34 30.36
CA LEU A 76 31.33 -7.22 28.92
C LEU A 76 30.99 -8.53 28.21
N LYS A 77 31.37 -9.68 28.79
CA LYS A 77 31.02 -11.00 28.25
C LYS A 77 29.51 -11.20 28.23
N THR A 78 28.82 -10.92 29.34
CA THR A 78 27.36 -11.06 29.42
C THR A 78 26.63 -10.13 28.45
N GLN A 79 27.11 -8.88 28.30
CA GLN A 79 26.53 -7.93 27.34
C GLN A 79 26.73 -8.38 25.89
N ASN A 80 27.89 -8.96 25.56
CA ASN A 80 28.13 -9.51 24.23
C ASN A 80 27.24 -10.72 23.92
N GLU A 81 27.00 -11.59 24.90
CA GLU A 81 26.07 -12.71 24.76
C GLU A 81 24.64 -12.21 24.54
N GLU A 82 24.22 -11.19 25.29
CA GLU A 82 22.90 -10.56 25.13
C GLU A 82 22.76 -9.86 23.77
N LYS A 83 23.78 -9.13 23.32
CA LYS A 83 23.83 -8.52 21.98
C LYS A 83 23.63 -9.59 20.89
N LEU A 84 24.37 -10.69 20.96
CA LEU A 84 24.25 -11.78 19.98
C LEU A 84 22.85 -12.41 19.99
N ARG A 85 22.24 -12.56 21.18
CA ARG A 85 20.87 -13.04 21.32
C ARG A 85 19.88 -12.07 20.65
N LEU A 86 20.00 -10.76 20.89
CA LEU A 86 19.14 -9.74 20.30
C LEU A 86 19.29 -9.67 18.78
N GLU A 87 20.51 -9.77 18.25
CA GLU A 87 20.75 -9.82 16.80
C GLU A 87 20.06 -11.03 16.14
N LYS A 88 20.10 -12.20 16.80
CA LYS A 88 19.38 -13.40 16.33
C LYS A 88 17.87 -13.20 16.34
N LEU A 89 17.31 -12.61 17.39
CA LEU A 89 15.88 -12.31 17.48
C LEU A 89 15.46 -11.32 16.39
N LEU A 90 16.25 -10.28 16.19
CA LEU A 90 15.98 -9.26 15.18
C LEU A 90 16.01 -9.85 13.76
N CYS A 91 16.94 -10.77 13.48
CA CYS A 91 16.98 -11.51 12.22
C CYS A 91 15.72 -12.36 12.02
N LYS A 92 15.27 -13.08 13.06
CA LYS A 92 14.02 -13.87 13.01
C LYS A 92 12.80 -13.00 12.72
N GLU A 93 12.66 -11.88 13.43
CA GLU A 93 11.53 -10.95 13.24
C GLU A 93 11.53 -10.31 11.84
N ARG A 94 12.71 -9.95 11.31
CA ARG A 94 12.84 -9.47 9.92
C ARG A 94 12.36 -10.51 8.92
N ASN A 95 12.77 -11.77 9.08
CA ASN A 95 12.35 -12.85 8.18
C ASN A 95 10.85 -13.13 8.28
N ALA A 96 10.28 -13.11 9.50
CA ALA A 96 8.84 -13.25 9.70
C ALA A 96 8.07 -12.11 9.01
N THR A 97 8.54 -10.87 9.14
CA THR A 97 7.94 -9.69 8.51
C THR A 97 7.99 -9.79 6.97
N LEU A 98 9.11 -10.24 6.41
CA LEU A 98 9.25 -10.47 4.97
C LEU A 98 8.25 -11.53 4.48
N SER A 99 8.15 -12.66 5.18
CA SER A 99 7.20 -13.72 4.83
C SER A 99 5.73 -13.25 4.88
N ILE A 100 5.36 -12.45 5.89
CA ILE A 100 4.03 -11.84 5.97
C ILE A 100 3.79 -10.90 4.78
N LYS A 101 4.78 -10.09 4.42
CA LYS A 101 4.68 -9.17 3.28
C LYS A 101 4.48 -9.92 1.96
N GLU A 102 5.26 -10.97 1.71
CA GLU A 102 5.13 -11.81 0.52
C GLU A 102 3.75 -12.48 0.43
N SER A 103 3.25 -13.00 1.56
CA SER A 103 1.91 -13.58 1.66
C SER A 103 0.80 -12.55 1.38
N LEU A 104 0.96 -11.33 1.92
CA LEU A 104 0.02 -10.23 1.68
C LEU A 104 0.01 -9.83 0.20
N ASP A 105 1.17 -9.70 -0.43
CA ASP A 105 1.29 -9.35 -1.85
C ASP A 105 0.67 -10.43 -2.74
N SER A 106 0.89 -11.72 -2.43
CA SER A 106 0.25 -12.85 -3.10
C SER A 106 -1.28 -12.79 -2.98
N THR A 107 -1.79 -12.57 -1.76
CA THR A 107 -3.23 -12.46 -1.49
C THR A 107 -3.85 -11.27 -2.22
N LEU A 108 -3.15 -10.15 -2.29
CA LEU A 108 -3.63 -8.94 -2.95
C LEU A 108 -3.66 -9.11 -4.48
N ASN A 109 -2.68 -9.83 -5.04
CA ASN A 109 -2.68 -10.21 -6.45
C ASN A 109 -3.83 -11.18 -6.78
N LEU A 110 -4.05 -12.18 -5.94
CA LEU A 110 -5.19 -13.10 -6.08
C LEU A 110 -6.52 -12.34 -6.04
N LYS A 111 -6.70 -11.42 -5.08
CA LYS A 111 -7.88 -10.55 -5.00
C LYS A 111 -8.09 -9.75 -6.28
N LYS A 112 -7.05 -9.14 -6.84
CA LYS A 112 -7.15 -8.37 -8.11
C LYS A 112 -7.58 -9.25 -9.28
N THR A 113 -7.10 -10.49 -9.34
CA THR A 113 -7.49 -11.46 -10.37
C THR A 113 -8.96 -11.85 -10.23
N LEU A 114 -9.38 -12.22 -9.01
CA LEU A 114 -10.78 -12.56 -8.74
C LEU A 114 -11.74 -11.39 -9.01
N GLU A 115 -11.34 -10.15 -8.69
CA GLU A 115 -12.12 -8.97 -9.03
C GLU A 115 -12.26 -8.75 -10.55
N ARG A 116 -11.25 -9.14 -11.34
CA ARG A 116 -11.31 -9.10 -12.81
C ARG A 116 -12.30 -10.13 -13.34
N GLU A 117 -12.18 -11.38 -12.90
CA GLU A 117 -13.09 -12.46 -13.27
C GLU A 117 -14.53 -12.13 -12.89
N LEU A 118 -14.76 -11.58 -11.69
CA LEU A 118 -16.08 -11.18 -11.24
C LEU A 118 -16.70 -10.09 -12.12
N ARG A 119 -15.90 -9.15 -12.63
CA ARG A 119 -16.36 -8.15 -13.61
C ARG A 119 -16.73 -8.78 -14.95
N GLU A 120 -15.96 -9.76 -15.40
CA GLU A 120 -16.23 -10.51 -16.63
C GLU A 120 -17.53 -11.31 -16.51
N TYR A 121 -17.70 -12.09 -15.44
CA TYR A 121 -18.95 -12.82 -15.19
C TYR A 121 -20.16 -11.88 -15.06
N LYS A 122 -20.02 -10.72 -14.41
CA LYS A 122 -21.11 -9.72 -14.38
C LYS A 122 -21.48 -9.21 -15.76
N LYS A 123 -20.51 -9.04 -16.66
CA LYS A 123 -20.76 -8.63 -18.05
C LYS A 123 -21.46 -9.74 -18.83
N GLU A 124 -21.02 -10.98 -18.66
CA GLU A 124 -21.63 -12.15 -19.30
C GLU A 124 -23.07 -12.37 -18.85
N ILE A 125 -23.35 -12.29 -17.54
CA ILE A 125 -24.72 -12.36 -17.00
C ILE A 125 -25.62 -11.28 -17.61
N LYS A 126 -25.13 -10.04 -17.75
CA LYS A 126 -25.89 -8.97 -18.40
C LYS A 126 -26.19 -9.29 -19.87
N ASN A 127 -25.23 -9.88 -20.59
CA ASN A 127 -25.42 -10.28 -21.98
C ASN A 127 -26.44 -11.40 -22.10
N LEU A 128 -26.32 -12.45 -21.29
CA LEU A 128 -27.26 -13.57 -21.25
C LEU A 128 -28.67 -13.08 -20.90
N LYS A 129 -28.80 -12.18 -19.92
CA LYS A 129 -30.10 -11.58 -19.58
C LYS A 129 -30.73 -10.85 -20.77
N LYS A 130 -29.95 -10.04 -21.51
CA LYS A 130 -30.43 -9.39 -22.73
C LYS A 130 -30.91 -10.39 -23.79
N ILE A 131 -30.17 -11.48 -23.97
CA ILE A 131 -30.56 -12.54 -24.92
C ILE A 131 -31.90 -13.17 -24.52
N ILE A 132 -32.06 -13.49 -23.23
CA ILE A 132 -33.32 -14.03 -22.69
C ILE A 132 -34.47 -13.04 -22.89
N ASP A 133 -34.26 -11.75 -22.59
CA ASP A 133 -35.29 -10.72 -22.76
C ASP A 133 -35.72 -10.59 -24.23
N ILE A 134 -34.77 -10.64 -25.18
CA ILE A 134 -35.05 -10.63 -26.63
C ILE A 134 -35.84 -11.87 -27.03
N GLN A 135 -35.42 -13.06 -26.59
CA GLN A 135 -36.12 -14.31 -26.90
C GLN A 135 -37.55 -14.31 -26.33
N ASN A 136 -37.75 -13.84 -25.10
CA ASN A 136 -39.08 -13.70 -24.51
C ASN A 136 -39.98 -12.76 -25.33
N MET A 137 -39.44 -11.64 -25.83
CA MET A 137 -40.18 -10.75 -26.71
C MET A 137 -40.52 -11.43 -28.05
N GLN A 138 -39.59 -12.16 -28.64
CA GLN A 138 -39.82 -12.91 -29.89
C GLN A 138 -40.91 -13.96 -29.71
N TYR A 139 -40.82 -14.79 -28.66
CA TYR A 139 -41.84 -15.78 -28.35
C TYR A 139 -43.20 -15.15 -28.05
N GLY A 140 -43.24 -14.01 -27.34
CA GLY A 140 -44.48 -13.27 -27.09
C GLY A 140 -45.14 -12.81 -28.40
N ASN A 141 -44.36 -12.26 -29.34
CA ASN A 141 -44.86 -11.84 -30.65
C ASN A 141 -45.33 -13.03 -31.50
N GLU A 142 -44.59 -14.14 -31.49
CA GLU A 142 -45.00 -15.37 -32.18
C GLU A 142 -46.30 -15.95 -31.60
N LEU A 143 -46.44 -15.96 -30.27
CA LEU A 143 -47.64 -16.41 -29.58
C LEU A 143 -48.86 -15.58 -30.00
N LEU A 144 -48.75 -14.25 -29.95
CA LEU A 144 -49.80 -13.34 -30.41
C LEU A 144 -50.14 -13.56 -31.89
N GLY A 145 -49.15 -13.79 -32.74
CA GLY A 145 -49.35 -14.12 -34.16
C GLY A 145 -50.14 -15.42 -34.34
N LYS A 146 -49.83 -16.46 -33.56
CA LYS A 146 -50.58 -17.72 -33.57
C LYS A 146 -51.99 -17.56 -33.00
N GLU A 147 -52.17 -16.81 -31.92
CA GLU A 147 -53.49 -16.51 -31.34
C GLU A 147 -54.40 -15.78 -32.34
N ASN A 148 -53.87 -14.77 -33.04
CA ASN A 148 -54.59 -14.06 -34.10
C ASN A 148 -54.95 -15.01 -35.26
N THR A 149 -54.05 -15.94 -35.62
CA THR A 149 -54.32 -16.95 -36.65
C THR A 149 -55.42 -17.90 -36.21
N ILE A 150 -55.39 -18.37 -34.96
CA ILE A 150 -56.44 -19.22 -34.38
C ILE A 150 -57.78 -18.46 -34.34
N ALA A 151 -57.80 -17.20 -33.92
CA ALA A 151 -59.01 -16.37 -33.91
C ALA A 151 -59.60 -16.22 -35.32
N ASN A 152 -58.76 -15.96 -36.32
CA ASN A 152 -59.18 -15.89 -37.72
C ASN A 152 -59.73 -17.24 -38.24
N LEU A 153 -59.08 -18.36 -37.89
CA LEU A 153 -59.57 -19.69 -38.26
C LEU A 153 -60.89 -20.03 -37.57
N LYS A 154 -61.05 -19.69 -36.28
CA LYS A 154 -62.33 -19.83 -35.56
C LYS A 154 -63.42 -18.98 -36.21
N PHE A 155 -63.11 -17.74 -36.60
CA PHE A 155 -64.05 -16.88 -37.31
C PHE A 155 -64.47 -17.47 -38.66
N LYS A 156 -63.50 -17.94 -39.47
CA LYS A 156 -63.78 -18.63 -40.74
C LYS A 156 -64.64 -19.87 -40.52
N LEU A 157 -64.30 -20.70 -39.55
CA LEU A 157 -65.06 -21.92 -39.22
C LEU A 157 -66.49 -21.59 -38.79
N ASN A 158 -66.69 -20.61 -37.91
CA ASN A 158 -68.04 -20.14 -37.55
C ASN A 158 -68.81 -19.62 -38.75
N LYS A 159 -68.15 -18.91 -39.68
CA LYS A 159 -68.79 -18.47 -40.93
C LYS A 159 -69.21 -19.67 -41.78
N PHE A 160 -68.37 -20.70 -41.90
CA PHE A 160 -68.73 -21.94 -42.63
C PHE A 160 -69.89 -22.69 -41.97
N VAL A 161 -69.82 -22.92 -40.65
CA VAL A 161 -70.85 -23.66 -39.90
C VAL A 161 -72.19 -22.90 -39.90
N ASN A 162 -72.18 -21.57 -39.84
CA ASN A 162 -73.40 -20.77 -39.88
C ASN A 162 -73.88 -20.44 -41.32
N ASN A 163 -73.07 -20.73 -42.35
CA ASN A 163 -73.45 -20.54 -43.77
C ASN A 163 -74.15 -21.75 -44.39
N ASP A 164 -74.52 -22.77 -43.61
CA ASP A 164 -75.38 -23.85 -44.10
C ASP A 164 -76.82 -23.40 -44.43
N ASN A 165 -77.14 -22.10 -44.39
CA ASN A 165 -78.47 -21.55 -44.73
C ASN A 165 -78.47 -20.31 -45.64
N SER A 166 -77.47 -20.08 -46.49
CA SER A 166 -77.66 -19.12 -47.59
C SER A 166 -76.76 -19.37 -48.79
N SER A 167 -77.41 -19.62 -49.92
CA SER A 167 -76.86 -19.71 -51.27
C SER A 167 -76.04 -18.47 -51.64
N ASP A 168 -75.02 -18.72 -52.46
CA ASP A 168 -74.38 -17.83 -53.44
C ASP A 168 -73.95 -16.44 -52.96
N LYS A 169 -72.64 -16.32 -52.67
CA LYS A 169 -71.73 -15.33 -53.28
C LYS A 169 -70.30 -15.57 -52.81
N GLU A 170 -69.50 -16.13 -53.71
CA GLU A 170 -68.03 -16.06 -53.64
C GLU A 170 -67.60 -14.60 -53.80
N GLU A 171 -67.21 -13.95 -52.70
CA GLU A 171 -66.28 -12.83 -52.79
C GLU A 171 -64.88 -13.34 -52.49
N LEU A 172 -64.11 -13.53 -53.57
CA LEU A 172 -62.67 -13.72 -53.58
C LEU A 172 -62.00 -12.59 -52.77
N PHE A 173 -61.64 -12.88 -51.52
CA PHE A 173 -60.78 -12.02 -50.72
C PHE A 173 -59.33 -12.24 -51.18
N VAL A 174 -58.97 -11.64 -52.33
CA VAL A 174 -57.58 -11.50 -52.75
C VAL A 174 -56.90 -10.57 -51.75
N GLN A 175 -55.93 -11.11 -51.00
CA GLN A 175 -54.94 -10.32 -50.25
C GLN A 175 -54.19 -9.39 -51.22
N LYS A 176 -54.76 -8.22 -51.50
CA LYS A 176 -54.00 -7.08 -52.03
C LYS A 176 -53.35 -6.39 -50.83
N HIS A 177 -52.02 -6.41 -50.79
CA HIS A 177 -51.26 -5.46 -49.99
C HIS A 177 -51.82 -4.05 -50.26
N LEU A 178 -52.45 -3.45 -49.24
CA LEU A 178 -53.02 -2.12 -49.34
C LEU A 178 -51.87 -1.11 -49.35
N PRO A 179 -51.66 -0.32 -50.42
CA PRO A 179 -50.65 0.72 -50.39
C PRO A 179 -51.04 1.79 -49.37
N LEU A 180 -50.04 2.31 -48.63
CA LEU A 180 -50.17 3.42 -47.66
C LEU A 180 -50.79 4.71 -48.24
N THR A 181 -51.08 4.75 -49.53
CA THR A 181 -51.69 5.87 -50.25
C THR A 181 -53.15 6.13 -49.88
N LYS A 182 -53.84 5.21 -49.19
CA LYS A 182 -55.24 5.40 -48.74
C LYS A 182 -55.42 6.12 -47.39
N TYR A 183 -54.34 6.40 -46.65
CA TYR A 183 -54.43 7.03 -45.33
C TYR A 183 -53.51 8.26 -45.22
N PRO A 184 -53.90 9.41 -45.81
CA PRO A 184 -53.07 10.62 -45.83
C PRO A 184 -52.68 11.09 -44.41
N LYS A 185 -53.59 10.98 -43.44
CA LYS A 185 -53.34 11.30 -42.03
C LYS A 185 -52.27 10.41 -41.37
N LEU A 186 -52.20 9.12 -41.76
CA LEU A 186 -51.19 8.21 -41.24
C LEU A 186 -49.81 8.52 -41.85
N LYS A 187 -49.77 8.90 -43.13
CA LYS A 187 -48.54 9.35 -43.78
C LYS A 187 -48.02 10.66 -43.17
N GLU A 188 -48.90 11.61 -42.88
CA GLU A 188 -48.55 12.84 -42.16
C GLU A 188 -48.05 12.56 -40.74
N TYR A 189 -48.69 11.64 -40.01
CA TYR A 189 -48.25 11.24 -38.68
C TYR A 189 -46.86 10.57 -38.72
N VAL A 190 -46.64 9.65 -39.66
CA VAL A 190 -45.33 8.99 -39.84
C VAL A 190 -44.26 9.99 -40.22
N ASN A 191 -44.55 10.94 -41.10
CA ASN A 191 -43.61 12.00 -41.47
C ASN A 191 -43.30 12.95 -40.30
N SER A 192 -44.32 13.32 -39.52
CA SER A 192 -44.15 14.13 -38.31
C SER A 192 -43.31 13.42 -37.26
N LEU A 193 -43.56 12.13 -37.03
CA LEU A 193 -42.77 11.30 -36.14
C LEU A 193 -41.31 11.19 -36.62
N ASN A 194 -41.11 10.98 -37.92
CA ASN A 194 -39.77 10.91 -38.51
C ASN A 194 -39.01 12.23 -38.34
N ASN A 195 -39.68 13.38 -38.54
CA ASN A 195 -39.08 14.69 -38.31
C ASN A 195 -38.71 14.89 -36.83
N ASN A 196 -39.57 14.48 -35.90
CA ASN A 196 -39.28 14.56 -34.47
C ASN A 196 -38.09 13.68 -34.07
N VAL A 197 -37.98 12.48 -34.65
CA VAL A 197 -36.83 11.59 -34.43
C VAL A 197 -35.55 12.22 -34.99
N GLN A 198 -35.58 12.82 -36.17
CA GLN A 198 -34.43 13.53 -36.73
C GLN A 198 -33.99 14.71 -35.86
N TRP A 199 -34.95 15.48 -35.33
CA TRP A 199 -34.67 16.55 -34.37
C TRP A 199 -34.02 16.04 -33.08
N LEU A 200 -34.51 14.94 -32.51
CA LEU A 200 -33.92 14.31 -31.33
C LEU A 200 -32.50 13.79 -31.60
N ILE A 201 -32.24 13.25 -32.79
CA ILE A 201 -30.89 12.81 -33.20
C ILE A 201 -29.94 14.01 -33.26
N LEU A 202 -30.38 15.12 -33.86
CA LEU A 202 -29.58 16.34 -33.97
C LEU A 202 -29.29 16.95 -32.59
N ASP A 203 -30.29 17.02 -31.72
CA ASP A 203 -30.15 17.60 -30.39
C ASP A 203 -29.21 16.76 -29.50
N ASN A 204 -29.28 15.42 -29.62
CA ASN A 204 -28.35 14.52 -28.96
C ASN A 204 -26.90 14.69 -29.47
N ALA A 205 -26.72 14.91 -30.78
CA ALA A 205 -25.40 15.22 -31.34
C ALA A 205 -24.84 16.56 -30.81
N ASN A 206 -25.69 17.58 -30.67
CA ASN A 206 -25.32 18.87 -30.09
C ASN A 206 -24.92 18.76 -28.63
N LEU A 207 -25.68 18.00 -27.83
CA LEU A 207 -25.35 17.74 -26.42
C LEU A 207 -24.02 17.00 -26.26
N ARG A 208 -23.75 15.99 -27.11
CA ARG A 208 -22.45 15.29 -27.13
C ARG A 208 -21.29 16.24 -27.43
N ASN A 209 -21.45 17.13 -28.39
CA ASN A 209 -20.46 18.15 -28.71
C ASN A 209 -20.24 19.14 -27.55
N LEU A 210 -21.31 19.52 -26.83
CA LEU A 210 -21.21 20.39 -25.66
C LEU A 210 -20.46 19.69 -24.51
N ILE A 211 -20.75 18.41 -24.26
CA ILE A 211 -20.05 17.59 -23.25
C ILE A 211 -18.56 17.49 -23.60
N LEU A 212 -18.21 17.24 -24.87
CA LEU A 212 -16.81 17.22 -25.34
C LEU A 212 -16.10 18.54 -25.08
N LYS A 213 -16.74 19.69 -25.37
CA LYS A 213 -16.17 21.01 -25.10
C LYS A 213 -15.96 21.25 -23.60
N ILE A 214 -16.92 20.87 -22.76
CA ILE A 214 -16.80 20.98 -21.29
C ILE A 214 -15.66 20.09 -20.79
N MET A 215 -15.54 18.87 -21.31
CA MET A 215 -14.46 17.95 -20.95
C MET A 215 -13.08 18.51 -21.30
N ILE A 216 -12.89 19.08 -22.49
CA ILE A 216 -11.62 19.70 -22.89
C ILE A 216 -11.25 20.83 -21.90
N VAL A 217 -12.20 21.71 -21.57
CA VAL A 217 -11.98 22.80 -20.60
C VAL A 217 -11.68 22.27 -19.19
N LEU A 218 -12.30 21.17 -18.78
CA LEU A 218 -12.02 20.52 -17.49
C LEU A 218 -10.65 19.83 -17.50
N SER A 219 -10.27 19.15 -18.58
CA SER A 219 -8.93 18.56 -18.76
C SER A 219 -7.83 19.62 -18.71
N ASP A 220 -8.01 20.74 -19.41
CA ASP A 220 -7.06 21.87 -19.38
C ASP A 220 -6.90 22.43 -17.95
N LYS A 221 -7.98 22.46 -17.16
CA LYS A 221 -7.93 22.86 -15.74
C LYS A 221 -7.37 21.79 -14.79
N LEU A 222 -7.52 20.51 -15.12
CA LEU A 222 -7.04 19.36 -14.33
C LEU A 222 -5.60 18.96 -14.68
N SER A 223 -5.03 19.48 -15.77
CA SER A 223 -3.63 19.31 -16.17
C SER A 223 -2.62 19.82 -15.14
N SER A 224 -3.05 20.58 -14.12
CA SER A 224 -2.23 20.92 -12.95
C SER A 224 -2.19 19.82 -11.87
N LYS A 225 -2.93 18.71 -12.03
CA LYS A 225 -3.06 17.60 -11.07
C LYS A 225 -3.29 16.25 -11.80
N ASN A 226 -2.33 15.74 -12.57
CA ASN A 226 -2.13 14.32 -12.93
C ASN A 226 -3.40 13.41 -13.01
N ILE A 227 -4.38 13.75 -13.86
CA ILE A 227 -5.52 12.86 -14.17
C ILE A 227 -5.42 12.42 -15.63
N ASP A 228 -5.53 11.11 -15.84
CA ASP A 228 -5.29 10.43 -17.12
C ASP A 228 -6.51 10.56 -18.07
N GLU A 229 -6.40 11.54 -18.96
CA GLU A 229 -7.44 12.05 -19.85
C GLU A 229 -8.08 10.99 -20.76
N LYS A 230 -7.26 10.09 -21.32
CA LYS A 230 -7.72 9.04 -22.27
C LYS A 230 -8.73 8.08 -21.66
N LYS A 231 -8.56 7.76 -20.36
CA LYS A 231 -9.39 6.79 -19.65
C LYS A 231 -10.78 7.34 -19.36
N LEU A 232 -10.92 8.66 -19.21
CA LEU A 232 -12.21 9.31 -18.98
C LEU A 232 -13.02 9.40 -20.28
N SER A 233 -12.36 9.73 -21.39
CA SER A 233 -12.98 9.83 -22.73
C SER A 233 -13.57 8.49 -23.19
N GLU A 234 -12.85 7.38 -23.02
CA GLU A 234 -13.32 6.04 -23.41
C GLU A 234 -14.52 5.55 -22.60
N GLN A 235 -14.65 5.99 -21.34
CA GLN A 235 -15.77 5.60 -20.48
C GLN A 235 -17.07 6.34 -20.81
N LEU A 236 -16.98 7.56 -21.34
CA LEU A 236 -18.13 8.38 -21.69
C LEU A 236 -18.67 8.08 -23.10
N LEU A 237 -17.81 7.69 -24.05
CA LEU A 237 -18.23 7.34 -25.41
C LEU A 237 -19.12 6.07 -25.50
N ASN A 238 -19.17 5.25 -24.45
CA ASN A 238 -19.79 3.92 -24.46
C ASN A 238 -21.07 3.78 -23.60
N LEU A 239 -21.65 4.88 -23.11
CA LEU A 239 -22.83 4.83 -22.22
C LEU A 239 -24.11 5.29 -22.93
N PRO A 240 -25.25 4.58 -22.75
CA PRO A 240 -26.56 5.06 -23.18
C PRO A 240 -26.95 6.34 -22.41
N GLY A 241 -27.77 7.20 -23.02
CA GLY A 241 -27.95 8.60 -22.62
C GLY A 241 -28.30 8.84 -21.14
N GLU A 242 -29.14 8.01 -20.53
CA GLU A 242 -29.49 8.15 -19.10
C GLU A 242 -28.33 7.78 -18.17
N ASP A 243 -27.59 6.71 -18.47
CA ASP A 243 -26.42 6.30 -17.69
C ASP A 243 -25.25 7.29 -17.82
N LEU A 244 -25.16 7.97 -18.97
CA LEU A 244 -24.17 9.02 -19.22
C LEU A 244 -24.43 10.23 -18.30
N ILE A 245 -25.68 10.67 -18.16
CA ILE A 245 -26.07 11.81 -17.32
C ILE A 245 -25.80 11.52 -15.86
N VAL A 246 -26.19 10.33 -15.36
CA VAL A 246 -25.96 9.94 -13.96
C VAL A 246 -24.46 9.84 -13.64
N LYS A 247 -23.64 9.34 -14.58
CA LYS A 247 -22.18 9.31 -14.40
C LYS A 247 -21.55 10.69 -14.47
N LEU A 248 -21.99 11.53 -15.41
CA LEU A 248 -21.53 12.92 -15.51
C LEU A 248 -21.87 13.68 -14.23
N GLU A 249 -23.08 13.58 -13.69
CA GLU A 249 -23.46 14.20 -12.42
C GLU A 249 -22.59 13.70 -11.26
N LYS A 250 -22.28 12.41 -11.22
CA LYS A 250 -21.46 11.81 -10.16
C LYS A 250 -20.02 12.30 -10.22
N GLU A 251 -19.43 12.33 -11.42
CA GLU A 251 -18.06 12.84 -11.60
C GLU A 251 -17.99 14.35 -11.40
N PHE A 252 -19.00 15.10 -11.85
CA PHE A 252 -19.07 16.54 -11.61
C PHE A 252 -19.23 16.87 -10.12
N LYS A 253 -20.02 16.08 -9.37
CA LYS A 253 -20.10 16.17 -7.90
C LYS A 253 -18.77 15.83 -7.22
N ASN A 254 -18.04 14.82 -7.72
CA ASN A 254 -16.72 14.47 -7.19
C ASN A 254 -15.70 15.60 -7.44
N ILE A 255 -15.72 16.20 -8.63
CA ILE A 255 -14.88 17.34 -8.99
C ILE A 255 -15.23 18.54 -8.10
N LEU A 256 -16.52 18.91 -7.98
CA LEU A 256 -16.97 20.00 -7.09
C LEU A 256 -16.56 19.77 -5.62
N ASN A 257 -16.66 18.53 -5.12
CA ASN A 257 -16.22 18.19 -3.77
C ASN A 257 -14.70 18.29 -3.56
N GLN A 258 -13.90 18.12 -4.62
CA GLN A 258 -12.45 18.32 -4.58
C GLN A 258 -12.06 19.81 -4.60
N PHE A 259 -12.97 20.68 -5.04
CA PHE A 259 -12.73 22.12 -5.15
C PHE A 259 -13.24 22.96 -3.97
N LYS A 260 -13.70 22.35 -2.85
CA LYS A 260 -14.20 23.01 -1.61
C LYS A 260 -13.89 24.52 -1.55
N ILE A 261 -14.85 25.31 -2.05
CA ILE A 261 -15.20 26.61 -1.47
C ILE A 261 -16.34 26.30 -0.51
#